data_AF-A0A7I2V2P8-F1
#
_entry.id   AF-A0A7I2V2P8-F1
#
_cell.length_a   1.000
_cell.length_b   1.000
_cell.length_c   1.000
_cell.angle_alpha   90.00
_cell.angle_beta   90.00
_cell.angle_gamma   90.00
#
_symmetry.space_group_name_H-M   'P 1'
#
loop_
_entity.id
_entity.type
_entity.pdbx_description
1 polymer ?
#
loop_
_entity_poly.entity_id
_entity_poly.type
_entity_poly.pdbx_seq_one_letter_code
_entity_poly.pdbx_strand_id
1 'polypeptide(L)' 'VLGTPTREQIREMNPNYTEFKFPQIKAHPWTKVGQG' A
#
# COMPACT_ATOMS: atom_id res chain seq x y z
N VAL A 1 -4.54 14.42 9.91
CA VAL A 1 -4.35 13.46 8.79
C VAL A 1 -3.23 13.98 7.93
N LEU A 2 -2.14 13.22 7.78
CA LEU A 2 -1.14 13.50 6.75
C LEU A 2 -1.77 13.04 5.42
N GLY A 3 -1.93 13.95 4.46
CA GLY A 3 -2.59 13.67 3.19
C GLY A 3 -1.85 12.63 2.35
N THR A 4 -2.30 12.43 1.10
CA THR A 4 -1.59 11.57 0.14
C THR A 4 -0.15 12.09 -0.06
N PRO A 5 0.89 11.26 0.15
CA PRO A 5 2.27 11.69 -0.04
C PRO A 5 2.54 12.08 -1.50
N THR A 6 3.39 13.07 -1.71
CA THR A 6 3.79 13.49 -3.06
C THR A 6 4.69 12.44 -3.71
N ARG A 7 4.85 12.50 -5.05
CA ARG A 7 5.73 11.58 -5.79
C ARG A 7 7.19 11.65 -5.32
N GLU A 8 7.64 12.82 -4.89
CA GLU A 8 8.98 13.03 -4.33
C GLU A 8 9.11 12.34 -2.97
N GLN A 9 8.13 12.51 -2.08
CA GLN A 9 8.11 11.83 -0.79
C GLN A 9 8.06 10.31 -0.93
N ILE A 10 7.28 9.78 -1.88
CA ILE A 10 7.25 8.34 -2.19
C ILE A 10 8.63 7.86 -2.66
N ARG A 11 9.33 8.64 -3.48
CA ARG A 11 10.67 8.32 -3.97
C ARG A 11 11.74 8.40 -2.88
N GLU A 12 11.62 9.32 -1.94
CA GLU A 12 12.47 9.39 -0.75
C GLU A 12 12.27 8.18 0.16
N MET A 13 11.01 7.73 0.32
CA MET A 13 10.68 6.53 1.10
C MET A 13 11.14 5.23 0.42
N ASN A 14 11.10 5.17 -0.92
CA ASN A 14 11.58 4.04 -1.69
C ASN A 14 12.09 4.48 -3.07
N PRO A 15 13.42 4.62 -3.25
CA PRO A 15 14.00 5.10 -4.50
C PRO A 15 13.78 4.15 -5.70
N ASN A 16 13.39 2.89 -5.45
CA ASN A 16 13.08 1.90 -6.48
C ASN A 16 11.58 1.84 -6.85
N TYR A 17 10.77 2.80 -6.39
CA TYR A 17 9.32 2.78 -6.62
C TYR A 17 8.98 3.23 -8.05
N THR A 18 8.82 2.26 -8.96
CA THR A 18 8.72 2.52 -10.40
C THR A 18 7.31 2.78 -10.92
N GLU A 19 6.25 2.41 -10.20
CA GLU A 19 4.88 2.82 -10.52
C GLU A 19 3.97 2.54 -9.33
N PHE A 20 3.02 3.44 -9.07
CA PHE A 20 2.00 3.30 -8.03
C PHE A 20 0.95 2.27 -8.46
N LYS A 21 1.35 1.01 -8.62
CA LYS A 21 0.43 -0.10 -8.70
C LYS A 21 0.33 -0.69 -7.32
N PHE A 22 -0.68 -0.25 -6.58
CA PHE A 22 -1.13 -1.06 -5.46
C PHE A 22 -1.44 -2.46 -5.99
N PRO A 23 -0.97 -3.52 -5.31
CA PRO A 23 -1.45 -4.85 -5.64
C PRO A 23 -2.98 -4.80 -5.60
N GLN A 24 -3.63 -5.41 -6.57
CA GLN A 24 -5.07 -5.61 -6.50
C GLN A 24 -5.34 -6.58 -5.34
N ILE A 25 -5.53 -6.04 -4.14
CA ILE A 25 -5.87 -6.83 -2.97
C ILE A 25 -7.32 -7.27 -3.16
N LYS A 26 -7.50 -8.55 -3.50
CA LYS A 26 -8.82 -9.16 -3.47
C LYS A 26 -9.25 -9.26 -2.01
N ALA A 27 -10.50 -8.92 -1.73
CA ALA A 27 -11.05 -9.08 -0.39
C ALA A 27 -10.93 -10.54 0.03
N HIS A 28 -10.18 -10.79 1.10
CA HIS A 28 -10.13 -12.11 1.73
C HIS A 28 -11.27 -12.20 2.76
N PRO A 29 -11.93 -13.37 2.88
CA PRO A 29 -12.94 -13.57 3.89
C PRO A 29 -12.39 -13.29 5.30
N TRP A 30 -13.10 -12.49 6.08
CA TRP A 30 -12.77 -12.18 7.48
C TRP A 30 -12.61 -13.43 8.35
N THR A 31 -13.28 -14.52 7.98
CA THR A 31 -13.18 -15.83 8.63
C THR A 31 -11.77 -16.41 8.66
N LYS A 32 -10.85 -15.94 7.79
CA LYS A 32 -9.43 -16.33 7.80
C LYS A 32 -8.52 -15.40 8.61
N VAL A 33 -8.97 -14.20 8.96
CA VAL A 33 -8.15 -13.19 9.66
C VAL A 33 -8.29 -13.32 11.18
N GLY A 34 -9.38 -13.94 11.66
CA GLY A 34 -9.71 -14.08 13.09
C GLY A 34 -9.52 -15.47 13.71
N GLN A 35 -8.92 -16.44 13.01
CA GLN A 35 -8.55 -17.72 13.64
C GLN A 35 -7.15 -17.58 14.23
N GLY A 36 -7.10 -16.95 15.40
CA GLY A 36 -6.01 -17.15 16.38
C GLY A 36 -6.35 -18.31 17.30
#